data_AF-A0A536M9C4-F1
#
_entry.id   AF-A0A536M9C4-F1
#
_cell.length_a   1.000
_cell.length_b   1.000
_cell.length_c   1.000
_cell.angle_alpha   90.00
_cell.angle_beta   90.00
_cell.angle_gamma   90.00
#
_symmetry.space_group_name_H-M   'P 1'
#
loop_
_entity.id
_entity.type
_entity.pdbx_description
1 polymer ?
#
loop_
_entity_poly.entity_id
_entity_poly.type
_entity_poly.pdbx_seq_one_letter_code
_entity_poly.pdbx_strand_id
1 'polypeptide(L)'
;MYWWHGGFQEPQADVKLEWPLLKRVFSYFIPYWRLAIVVLACIGVAAALGLVPALVTRDLINYLTGQHGQFGFVALLIGLLVGSSLLGGLIGVVQSYFSNRISQSIMFDLRNQLFDRVLKQSIAFFTATRTGDVMSRLSNDVNGVQSVVSDTIFSLVNNIVILASTVVLMFALDWKLTIAALIVLPAFLLPRR
;
A
#
# COMPACT_ATOMS: atom_id res chain seq x y z
N MET A 1 -46.29 1.77 12.52
CA MET A 1 -45.15 2.44 13.17
C MET A 1 -44.02 1.43 13.29
N TYR A 2 -43.02 1.60 12.43
CA TYR A 2 -41.71 0.95 12.26
C TYR A 2 -41.35 -0.30 13.09
N TRP A 3 -41.52 -1.49 12.50
CA TRP A 3 -40.84 -2.72 12.93
C TRP A 3 -40.49 -3.55 11.69
N TRP A 4 -39.40 -3.22 10.97
CA TRP A 4 -38.66 -4.17 10.11
C TRP A 4 -37.36 -3.54 9.56
N HIS A 5 -36.33 -3.47 10.41
CA HIS A 5 -34.93 -3.36 10.00
C HIS A 5 -34.08 -4.37 10.79
N GLY A 6 -34.59 -5.59 10.96
CA GLY A 6 -33.80 -6.73 11.40
C GLY A 6 -33.23 -7.42 10.17
N GLY A 7 -32.17 -6.86 9.60
CA GLY A 7 -31.36 -7.61 8.63
C GLY A 7 -30.88 -8.88 9.34
N PHE A 8 -31.07 -10.04 8.72
CA PHE A 8 -30.47 -11.29 9.17
C PHE A 8 -28.96 -11.09 9.18
N GLN A 9 -28.40 -10.67 10.31
CA GLN A 9 -26.97 -10.72 10.56
C GLN A 9 -26.66 -12.19 10.75
N GLU A 10 -26.34 -12.88 9.64
CA GLU A 10 -25.68 -14.17 9.72
C GLU A 10 -24.50 -14.00 10.70
N PRO A 11 -24.35 -14.88 11.70
CA PRO A 11 -23.20 -14.80 12.59
C PRO A 11 -21.96 -14.79 11.71
N GLN A 12 -21.20 -13.69 11.75
CA GLN A 12 -19.90 -13.65 11.10
C GLN A 12 -19.10 -14.80 11.70
N ALA A 13 -18.95 -15.88 10.94
CA ALA A 13 -18.09 -16.97 11.31
C ALA A 13 -16.73 -16.33 11.63
N ASP A 14 -16.20 -16.60 12.82
CA ASP A 14 -14.86 -16.17 13.21
C ASP A 14 -13.88 -16.87 12.25
N VAL A 15 -13.64 -16.25 11.09
CA VAL A 15 -12.72 -16.76 10.08
C VAL A 15 -11.34 -16.59 10.68
N LYS A 16 -10.91 -17.61 11.40
CA LYS A 16 -9.53 -17.71 11.87
C LYS A 16 -8.65 -17.58 10.64
N LEU A 17 -7.74 -16.59 10.65
CA LEU A 17 -6.73 -16.38 9.62
C LEU A 17 -5.77 -17.57 9.62
N GLU A 18 -6.21 -18.68 9.01
CA GLU A 18 -5.38 -19.86 8.90
C GLU A 18 -4.32 -19.61 7.82
N TRP A 19 -3.05 -19.85 8.16
CA TRP A 19 -1.90 -19.73 7.26
C TRP A 19 -2.09 -20.38 5.87
N PRO A 20 -2.78 -21.53 5.72
CA PRO A 20 -3.08 -22.11 4.41
C PRO A 20 -3.96 -21.22 3.52
N LEU A 21 -4.90 -20.46 4.10
CA LEU A 21 -5.75 -19.54 3.37
C LEU A 21 -4.95 -18.35 2.83
N LEU A 22 -4.08 -17.78 3.67
CA LEU A 22 -3.13 -16.74 3.26
C LEU A 22 -2.24 -17.22 2.11
N LYS A 23 -1.62 -18.41 2.23
CA LYS A 23 -0.78 -18.97 1.18
C LYS A 23 -1.53 -19.17 -0.14
N ARG A 24 -2.80 -19.57 -0.08
CA ARG A 24 -3.66 -19.74 -1.26
C ARG A 24 -3.97 -18.41 -1.93
N VAL A 25 -4.26 -17.37 -1.14
CA VAL A 25 -4.46 -16.00 -1.64
C VAL A 25 -3.17 -15.50 -2.29
N PHE A 26 -2.02 -15.65 -1.63
CA PHE A 26 -0.71 -15.26 -2.18
C PHE A 26 -0.34 -16.00 -3.48
N SER A 27 -0.83 -17.21 -3.69
CA SER A 27 -0.59 -17.94 -4.94
C SER A 27 -1.17 -17.25 -6.18
N TYR A 28 -2.23 -16.44 -6.04
CA TYR A 28 -2.80 -15.67 -7.14
C TYR A 28 -1.90 -14.49 -7.58
N PHE A 29 -0.91 -14.12 -6.78
CA PHE A 29 0.04 -13.04 -7.07
C PHE A 29 1.28 -13.53 -7.81
N ILE A 30 1.59 -14.83 -7.73
CA ILE A 30 2.73 -15.46 -8.38
C ILE A 30 2.82 -15.09 -9.88
N PRO A 31 1.76 -15.15 -10.70
CA PRO A 31 1.89 -14.80 -12.13
C PRO A 31 2.26 -13.33 -12.38
N TYR A 32 2.05 -12.44 -11.41
CA TYR A 32 2.27 -10.99 -11.52
C TYR A 32 3.60 -10.51 -10.91
N TRP A 33 4.49 -11.43 -10.53
CA TRP A 33 5.76 -11.12 -9.83
C TRP A 33 6.65 -10.11 -10.57
N ARG A 34 6.67 -10.15 -11.91
CA ARG A 34 7.48 -9.21 -12.73
C ARG A 34 7.01 -7.78 -12.59
N LEU A 35 5.69 -7.57 -12.59
CA LEU A 35 5.09 -6.25 -12.40
C LEU A 35 5.26 -5.79 -10.96
N ALA A 36 5.18 -6.71 -9.99
CA ALA A 36 5.43 -6.41 -8.59
C ALA A 36 6.87 -5.91 -8.36
N ILE A 37 7.87 -6.44 -9.07
CA ILE A 37 9.25 -5.94 -9.02
C ILE A 37 9.32 -4.50 -9.55
N VAL A 38 8.62 -4.17 -10.63
CA VAL A 38 8.56 -2.79 -11.16
C VAL A 38 7.97 -1.85 -10.12
N VAL A 39 6.85 -2.23 -9.49
CA VAL A 39 6.23 -1.45 -8.42
C VAL A 39 7.18 -1.28 -7.24
N LEU A 40 7.86 -2.34 -6.80
CA LEU A 40 8.86 -2.27 -5.73
C LEU A 40 10.03 -1.34 -6.07
N ALA A 41 10.52 -1.39 -7.31
CA ALA A 41 11.56 -0.48 -7.78
C ALA A 41 11.06 0.98 -7.76
N CYS A 42 9.85 1.23 -8.24
CA CYS A 42 9.24 2.57 -8.16
C CYS A 42 9.10 3.06 -6.72
N ILE A 43 8.66 2.20 -5.79
CA ILE A 43 8.58 2.53 -4.36
C ILE A 43 9.96 2.90 -3.83
N GLY A 44 11.00 2.14 -4.15
CA GLY A 44 12.37 2.42 -3.73
C GLY A 44 12.88 3.77 -4.23
N VAL A 45 12.65 4.09 -5.50
CA VAL A 45 13.04 5.40 -6.05
C VAL A 45 12.19 6.52 -5.46
N ALA A 46 10.88 6.33 -5.30
CA ALA A 46 10.00 7.32 -4.69
C ALA A 46 10.39 7.60 -3.24
N ALA A 47 10.77 6.56 -2.47
CA ALA A 47 11.30 6.69 -1.13
C ALA A 47 12.59 7.52 -1.13
N ALA A 48 13.56 7.20 -2.00
CA ALA A 48 14.81 7.97 -2.10
C ALA A 48 14.56 9.45 -2.46
N LEU A 49 13.66 9.72 -3.41
CA LEU A 49 13.25 11.09 -3.76
C LEU A 49 12.52 11.78 -2.60
N GLY A 50 11.73 11.05 -1.83
CA GLY A 50 11.03 11.55 -0.63
C GLY A 50 11.96 11.95 0.50
N LEU A 51 13.20 11.46 0.51
CA LEU A 51 14.24 11.85 1.47
C LEU A 51 14.95 13.15 1.08
N VAL A 52 14.84 13.59 -0.17
CA VAL A 52 15.52 14.78 -0.69
C VAL A 52 15.19 16.04 0.12
N PRO A 53 13.92 16.36 0.44
CA PRO A 53 13.61 17.57 1.23
C PRO A 53 14.33 17.60 2.57
N ALA A 54 14.43 16.46 3.28
CA ALA A 54 15.12 16.40 4.56
C ALA A 54 16.63 16.69 4.43
N LEU A 55 17.27 16.12 3.40
CA LEU A 55 18.69 16.38 3.11
C LEU A 55 18.93 17.83 2.70
N VAL A 56 18.07 18.38 1.83
CA VAL A 56 18.15 19.79 1.41
C VAL A 56 17.96 20.73 2.59
N THR A 57 17.00 20.46 3.48
CA THR A 57 16.80 21.26 4.70
C THR A 57 18.02 21.21 5.62
N ARG A 58 18.61 20.03 5.83
CA ARG A 58 19.85 19.88 6.61
C ARG A 58 20.97 20.74 6.03
N ASP A 59 21.21 20.61 4.73
CA ASP A 59 22.30 21.33 4.04
C ASP A 59 22.05 22.84 4.02
N LEU A 60 20.79 23.27 3.91
CA LEU A 60 20.40 24.67 4.00
C LEU A 60 20.66 25.25 5.40
N ILE A 61 20.30 24.53 6.48
CA ILE A 61 20.56 24.97 7.86
C ILE A 61 22.07 25.09 8.11
N ASN A 62 22.84 24.10 7.69
CA ASN A 62 24.30 24.12 7.82
C ASN A 62 24.92 25.28 7.03
N TYR A 63 24.40 25.54 5.83
CA TYR A 63 24.83 26.65 4.99
C TYR A 63 24.51 28.03 5.61
N LEU A 64 23.31 28.21 6.18
CA LEU A 64 22.92 29.46 6.85
C LEU A 64 23.71 29.72 8.14
N THR A 65 24.20 28.65 8.78
CA THR A 65 25.02 28.75 10.00
C THR A 65 26.49 29.02 9.68
N GLY A 66 26.94 28.69 8.46
CA GLY A 66 28.28 29.00 7.96
C GLY A 66 28.39 30.37 7.28
N GLN A 67 29.57 31.00 7.29
CA GLN A 67 29.83 32.22 6.52
C GLN A 67 30.14 31.90 5.06
N HIS A 68 29.14 31.48 4.27
CA HIS A 68 29.31 31.32 2.82
C HIS A 68 28.17 32.01 2.07
N GLY A 69 28.50 33.00 1.24
CA GLY A 69 27.57 33.84 0.48
C GLY A 69 27.54 33.50 -1.01
N GLN A 70 27.35 32.22 -1.36
CA GLN A 70 27.24 31.78 -2.76
C GLN A 70 25.78 31.49 -3.14
N PHE A 71 25.12 32.47 -3.76
CA PHE A 71 23.75 32.34 -4.29
C PHE A 71 23.55 31.12 -5.20
N GLY A 72 24.60 30.67 -5.90
CA GLY A 72 24.55 29.48 -6.77
C GLY A 72 24.24 28.18 -6.02
N PHE A 73 24.71 28.02 -4.78
CA PHE A 73 24.44 26.81 -3.99
C PHE A 73 22.97 26.72 -3.57
N VAL A 74 22.38 27.85 -3.16
CA VAL A 74 20.95 27.92 -2.80
C VAL A 74 20.07 27.65 -4.02
N ALA A 75 20.41 28.19 -5.19
CA ALA A 75 19.69 27.92 -6.42
C ALA A 75 19.73 26.43 -6.81
N LEU A 76 20.87 25.75 -6.60
CA LEU A 76 21.00 24.31 -6.80
C LEU A 76 20.08 23.53 -5.85
N LEU A 77 20.07 23.86 -4.55
CA LEU A 77 19.21 23.20 -3.56
C LEU A 77 17.72 23.33 -3.90
N ILE A 78 17.27 24.52 -4.33
CA ILE A 78 15.90 24.75 -4.80
C ILE A 78 15.61 23.91 -6.04
N GLY A 79 16.55 23.90 -7.00
CA GLY A 79 16.43 23.07 -8.22
C GLY A 79 16.31 21.58 -7.90
N LEU A 80 17.06 21.10 -6.91
CA LEU A 80 17.00 19.71 -6.45
C LEU A 80 15.64 19.40 -5.81
N LEU A 81 15.09 20.30 -5.00
CA LEU A 81 13.78 20.14 -4.35
C LEU A 81 12.63 20.12 -5.37
N VAL A 82 12.64 21.04 -6.33
CA VAL A 82 11.65 21.07 -7.42
C VAL A 82 11.80 19.83 -8.30
N GLY A 83 13.03 19.49 -8.68
CA GLY A 83 13.34 18.33 -9.51
C GLY A 83 12.90 17.02 -8.87
N SER A 84 13.21 16.81 -7.59
CA SER A 84 12.79 15.61 -6.86
C SER A 84 11.28 15.51 -6.71
N SER A 85 10.58 16.63 -6.52
CA SER A 85 9.12 16.64 -6.40
C SER A 85 8.45 16.28 -7.73
N LEU A 86 8.94 16.83 -8.84
CA LEU A 86 8.42 16.51 -10.17
C LEU A 86 8.69 15.05 -10.55
N LEU A 87 9.92 14.58 -10.35
CA LEU A 87 10.28 13.19 -10.58
C LEU A 87 9.50 12.23 -9.67
N GLY A 88 9.33 12.59 -8.40
CA GLY A 88 8.54 11.83 -7.44
C GLY A 88 7.09 11.69 -7.90
N GLY A 89 6.48 12.77 -8.40
CA GLY A 89 5.14 12.73 -8.98
C GLY A 89 5.03 11.79 -10.19
N LEU A 90 5.98 11.89 -11.14
CA LEU A 90 6.01 11.01 -12.32
C LEU A 90 6.16 9.54 -11.93
N ILE A 91 7.06 9.23 -11.00
CA ILE A 91 7.25 7.87 -10.48
C ILE A 91 6.00 7.39 -9.75
N GLY A 92 5.33 8.26 -8.99
CA GLY A 92 4.06 7.95 -8.33
C GLY A 92 2.97 7.57 -9.33
N VAL A 93 2.87 8.25 -10.47
CA VAL A 93 1.93 7.89 -11.55
C VAL A 93 2.25 6.50 -12.11
N VAL A 94 3.53 6.23 -12.40
CA VAL A 94 3.97 4.93 -12.93
C VAL A 94 3.69 3.80 -11.92
N GLN A 95 4.03 4.02 -10.65
CA GLN A 95 3.74 3.10 -9.55
C GLN A 95 2.24 2.79 -9.46
N SER A 96 1.40 3.84 -9.48
CA SER A 96 -0.06 3.72 -9.40
C SER A 96 -0.62 2.94 -10.60
N TYR A 97 -0.13 3.23 -11.81
CA TYR A 97 -0.54 2.54 -13.02
C TYR A 97 -0.27 1.03 -12.94
N PHE A 98 0.97 0.63 -12.58
CA PHE A 98 1.32 -0.78 -12.49
C PHE A 98 0.62 -1.49 -11.33
N SER A 99 0.46 -0.83 -10.17
CA SER A 99 -0.24 -1.40 -9.02
C SER A 99 -1.72 -1.65 -9.34
N ASN A 100 -2.37 -0.69 -10.00
CA ASN A 100 -3.75 -0.87 -10.46
C ASN A 100 -3.83 -1.95 -11.54
N ARG A 101 -2.88 -2.01 -12.48
CA ARG A 101 -2.86 -3.05 -13.51
C ARG A 101 -2.80 -4.45 -12.91
N ILE A 102 -1.93 -4.68 -11.93
CA ILE A 102 -1.84 -5.97 -11.22
C ILE A 102 -3.18 -6.31 -10.57
N SER A 103 -3.75 -5.37 -9.82
CA SER A 103 -4.98 -5.60 -9.05
C SER A 103 -6.19 -5.90 -9.95
N GLN A 104 -6.31 -5.19 -11.07
CA GLN A 104 -7.36 -5.43 -12.08
C GLN A 104 -7.18 -6.77 -12.79
N SER A 105 -5.94 -7.18 -13.09
CA SER A 105 -5.67 -8.48 -13.70
C SER A 105 -5.98 -9.64 -12.75
N ILE A 106 -5.64 -9.52 -11.47
CA ILE A 106 -6.04 -10.50 -10.44
C ILE A 106 -7.57 -10.59 -10.35
N MET A 107 -8.26 -9.44 -10.33
CA MET A 107 -9.72 -9.38 -10.31
C MET A 107 -10.35 -10.09 -11.53
N PHE A 108 -9.80 -9.84 -12.72
CA PHE A 108 -10.25 -10.47 -13.96
C PHE A 108 -10.12 -12.00 -13.91
N ASP A 109 -8.97 -12.52 -13.45
CA ASP A 109 -8.75 -13.95 -13.33
C ASP A 109 -9.68 -14.61 -12.31
N LEU A 110 -9.91 -13.95 -11.17
CA LEU A 110 -10.84 -14.43 -10.15
C LEU A 110 -12.28 -14.50 -10.68
N ARG A 111 -12.74 -13.44 -11.37
CA ARG A 111 -14.08 -13.44 -11.96
C ARG A 111 -14.24 -14.53 -13.01
N ASN A 112 -13.25 -14.74 -13.88
CA ASN A 112 -13.30 -15.80 -14.89
C ASN A 112 -13.34 -17.19 -14.25
N GLN A 113 -12.50 -17.44 -13.24
CA GLN A 113 -12.48 -18.73 -12.54
C GLN A 113 -13.78 -19.02 -11.79
N LEU A 114 -14.35 -18.01 -11.12
CA LEU A 114 -15.62 -18.16 -10.43
C LEU A 114 -16.77 -18.36 -11.41
N PHE A 115 -16.79 -17.61 -12.51
CA PHE A 115 -17.81 -17.76 -13.54
C PHE A 115 -17.80 -19.15 -14.18
N ASP A 116 -16.61 -19.65 -14.57
CA ASP A 116 -16.46 -21.01 -15.12
C ASP A 116 -16.92 -22.09 -14.13
N ARG A 117 -16.66 -21.91 -12.83
CA ARG A 117 -17.13 -22.84 -11.79
C ARG A 117 -18.63 -22.79 -11.59
N VAL A 118 -19.23 -21.60 -11.62
CA VAL A 118 -20.69 -21.44 -11.49
C VAL A 118 -21.38 -22.12 -12.67
N LEU A 119 -20.90 -21.91 -13.90
CA LEU A 119 -21.51 -22.51 -15.09
C LEU A 119 -21.47 -24.04 -15.11
N LYS A 120 -20.52 -24.65 -14.38
CA LYS A 120 -20.38 -26.12 -14.26
C LYS A 120 -21.13 -26.71 -13.07
N GLN A 121 -21.88 -25.91 -12.30
CA GLN A 121 -22.66 -26.41 -11.17
C GLN A 121 -23.93 -27.15 -11.60
N SER A 122 -24.38 -28.04 -10.71
CA SER A 122 -25.62 -28.81 -10.92
C SER A 122 -26.87 -27.93 -10.85
N ILE A 123 -27.96 -28.36 -11.50
CA ILE A 123 -29.27 -27.70 -11.41
C ILE A 123 -29.77 -27.61 -9.95
N ALA A 124 -29.41 -28.59 -9.10
CA ALA A 124 -29.72 -28.59 -7.67
C ALA A 124 -29.11 -27.39 -6.93
N PHE A 125 -27.89 -26.96 -7.31
CA PHE A 125 -27.25 -25.77 -6.74
C PHE A 125 -28.05 -24.50 -7.05
N PHE A 126 -28.54 -24.36 -8.29
CA PHE A 126 -29.32 -23.20 -8.74
C PHE A 126 -30.75 -23.17 -8.20
N THR A 127 -31.30 -24.32 -7.80
CA THR A 127 -32.59 -24.38 -7.09
C THR A 127 -32.45 -24.09 -5.60
N ALA A 128 -31.29 -24.38 -5.00
CA ALA A 128 -31.01 -24.13 -3.60
C ALA A 128 -30.46 -22.71 -3.32
N THR A 129 -29.78 -22.08 -4.28
CA THR A 129 -29.10 -20.79 -4.09
C THR A 129 -29.76 -19.69 -4.91
N ARG A 130 -30.04 -18.52 -4.33
CA ARG A 130 -30.63 -17.40 -5.07
C ARG A 130 -29.61 -16.83 -6.05
N THR A 131 -30.03 -16.51 -7.27
CA THR A 131 -29.18 -15.87 -8.29
C THR A 131 -28.50 -14.59 -7.77
N GLY A 132 -29.19 -13.83 -6.92
CA GLY A 132 -28.63 -12.62 -6.28
C GLY A 132 -27.41 -12.90 -5.40
N ASP A 133 -27.37 -14.04 -4.71
CA ASP A 133 -26.25 -14.42 -3.85
C ASP A 133 -25.02 -14.77 -4.68
N VAL A 134 -25.22 -15.46 -5.81
CA VAL A 134 -24.15 -15.80 -6.77
C VAL A 134 -23.56 -14.52 -7.38
N MET A 135 -24.42 -13.58 -7.81
CA MET A 135 -23.98 -12.30 -8.36
C MET A 135 -23.27 -11.43 -7.30
N SER A 136 -23.77 -11.45 -6.05
CA SER A 136 -23.13 -10.75 -4.93
C SER A 136 -21.72 -11.29 -4.69
N ARG A 137 -21.52 -12.61 -4.65
CA ARG A 137 -20.18 -13.21 -4.47
C ARG A 137 -19.25 -12.89 -5.65
N LEU A 138 -19.75 -12.96 -6.88
CA LEU A 138 -18.94 -12.66 -8.07
C LEU A 138 -18.50 -11.18 -8.14
N SER A 139 -19.30 -10.27 -7.58
CA SER A 139 -18.97 -8.85 -7.51
C SER A 139 -18.25 -8.50 -6.21
N ASN A 140 -18.93 -8.60 -5.07
CA ASN A 140 -18.49 -8.09 -3.78
C ASN A 140 -17.31 -8.87 -3.20
N ASP A 141 -17.32 -10.21 -3.20
CA ASP A 141 -16.19 -10.97 -2.64
C ASP A 141 -14.92 -10.74 -3.48
N VAL A 142 -15.08 -10.72 -4.81
CA VAL A 142 -13.98 -10.47 -5.74
C VAL A 142 -13.43 -9.05 -5.62
N ASN A 143 -14.30 -8.04 -5.49
CA ASN A 143 -13.90 -6.66 -5.22
C ASN A 143 -13.21 -6.55 -3.85
N GLY A 144 -13.68 -7.28 -2.84
CA GLY A 144 -13.03 -7.34 -1.53
C GLY A 144 -11.60 -7.86 -1.63
N VAL A 145 -11.37 -8.93 -2.39
CA VAL A 145 -10.01 -9.44 -2.66
C VAL A 145 -9.16 -8.40 -3.40
N GLN A 146 -9.73 -7.72 -4.40
CA GLN A 146 -9.05 -6.65 -5.13
C GLN A 146 -8.62 -5.50 -4.20
N SER A 147 -9.50 -5.02 -3.31
CA SER A 147 -9.17 -3.96 -2.34
C SER A 147 -8.08 -4.38 -1.37
N VAL A 148 -8.06 -5.64 -0.90
CA VAL A 148 -6.95 -6.13 -0.08
C VAL A 148 -5.62 -6.05 -0.84
N VAL A 149 -5.62 -6.38 -2.14
CA VAL A 149 -4.43 -6.27 -2.99
C VAL A 149 -3.99 -4.81 -3.15
N SER A 150 -4.88 -3.97 -3.68
CA SER A 150 -4.62 -2.57 -4.01
C SER A 150 -4.31 -1.72 -2.78
N ASP A 151 -5.18 -1.79 -1.77
CA ASP A 151 -5.26 -0.80 -0.71
C ASP A 151 -4.49 -1.24 0.53
N THR A 152 -4.38 -2.56 0.76
CA THR A 152 -3.71 -3.09 1.95
C THR A 152 -2.30 -3.54 1.63
N ILE A 153 -2.11 -4.50 0.71
CA ILE A 153 -0.79 -5.10 0.48
C ILE A 153 0.19 -4.06 -0.09
N PHE A 154 -0.16 -3.37 -1.18
CA PHE A 154 0.74 -2.37 -1.76
C PHE A 154 0.98 -1.19 -0.83
N SER A 155 -0.05 -0.73 -0.11
CA SER A 155 0.09 0.34 0.89
C SER A 155 1.02 -0.06 2.03
N LEU A 156 0.86 -1.26 2.59
CA LEU A 156 1.75 -1.76 3.65
C LEU A 156 3.19 -1.85 3.17
N VAL A 157 3.44 -2.42 2.00
CA VAL A 157 4.79 -2.49 1.41
C VAL A 157 5.37 -1.08 1.23
N ASN A 158 4.60 -0.16 0.65
CA ASN A 158 5.01 1.22 0.46
C ASN A 158 5.36 1.90 1.79
N ASN A 159 4.49 1.78 2.79
CA ASN A 159 4.68 2.38 4.11
C ASN A 159 5.89 1.79 4.84
N ILE A 160 6.09 0.47 4.76
CA ILE A 160 7.27 -0.19 5.34
C ILE A 160 8.55 0.32 4.69
N VAL A 161 8.59 0.45 3.36
CA VAL A 161 9.79 0.93 2.66
C VAL A 161 10.06 2.40 2.98
N ILE A 162 9.04 3.25 2.99
CA ILE A 162 9.18 4.66 3.39
C ILE A 162 9.69 4.73 4.83
N LEU A 163 9.02 4.06 5.77
CA LEU A 163 9.41 4.03 7.18
C LEU A 163 10.86 3.55 7.35
N ALA A 164 11.22 2.43 6.73
CA ALA A 164 12.57 1.89 6.80
C ALA A 164 13.61 2.86 6.23
N SER A 165 13.35 3.45 5.06
CA SER A 165 14.25 4.42 4.44
C SER A 165 14.43 5.68 5.29
N THR A 166 13.35 6.18 5.90
CA THR A 166 13.38 7.33 6.81
C THR A 166 14.16 7.02 8.06
N VAL A 167 13.92 5.87 8.70
CA VAL A 167 14.66 5.44 9.90
C VAL A 167 16.14 5.28 9.59
N VAL A 168 16.49 4.65 8.47
CA VAL A 168 17.89 4.52 8.01
C VAL A 168 18.54 5.89 7.82
N LEU A 169 17.84 6.84 7.18
CA LEU A 169 18.34 8.20 7.04
C LEU A 169 18.55 8.88 8.41
N MET A 170 17.58 8.77 9.32
CA MET A 170 17.69 9.37 10.66
C MET A 170 18.90 8.83 11.41
N PHE A 171 19.11 7.51 11.40
CA PHE A 171 20.29 6.87 12.00
C PHE A 171 21.59 7.35 11.35
N ALA A 172 21.61 7.55 10.04
CA ALA A 172 22.77 8.08 9.32
C ALA A 172 23.06 9.55 9.66
N LEU A 173 22.04 10.35 10.02
CA LEU A 173 22.19 11.74 10.42
C LEU A 173 22.63 11.88 11.89
N ASP A 174 21.90 11.28 12.82
CA ASP A 174 22.25 11.25 14.24
C ASP A 174 21.59 10.05 14.94
N TRP A 175 22.39 9.02 15.23
CA TRP A 175 21.89 7.81 15.88
C TRP A 175 21.42 8.03 17.32
N LYS A 176 21.97 9.02 18.04
CA LYS A 176 21.59 9.29 19.44
C LYS A 176 20.22 9.92 19.51
N LEU A 177 19.98 10.94 18.68
CA LEU A 177 18.66 11.57 18.56
C LEU A 177 17.60 10.60 18.03
N THR A 178 17.98 9.72 17.09
CA THR A 178 17.07 8.72 16.53
C THR A 178 16.62 7.70 17.58
N ILE A 179 17.53 7.16 18.39
CA ILE A 179 17.16 6.24 19.48
C ILE A 179 16.27 6.94 20.51
N ALA A 180 16.60 8.18 20.89
CA ALA A 180 15.77 8.95 21.81
C ALA A 180 14.34 9.12 21.26
N ALA A 181 14.20 9.49 19.98
CA ALA A 181 12.90 9.61 19.32
C ALA A 181 12.13 8.27 19.27
N LEU A 182 12.81 7.16 18.93
CA LEU A 182 12.20 5.83 18.87
C LEU A 182 11.70 5.31 20.22
N ILE A 183 12.28 5.76 21.34
CA ILE A 183 11.80 5.43 22.69
C ILE A 183 10.63 6.33 23.10
N VAL A 184 10.72 7.63 22.81
CA VAL A 184 9.70 8.61 23.20
C VAL A 184 8.37 8.37 22.46
N LEU A 185 8.43 8.00 21.18
CA LEU A 185 7.23 7.81 20.34
C LEU A 185 6.26 6.74 20.88
N PRO A 186 6.66 5.49 21.18
CA PRO A 186 5.78 4.51 21.80
C PRO A 186 5.39 4.91 23.23
N ALA A 187 6.28 5.54 23.99
CA ALA A 187 5.97 6.04 25.34
C ALA A 187 4.84 7.08 25.33
N PHE A 188 4.74 7.89 24.28
CA PHE A 188 3.67 8.86 24.09
C PHE A 188 2.34 8.22 23.64
N LEU A 189 2.37 7.07 22.98
CA LEU A 189 1.19 6.35 22.52
C LEU A 189 0.56 5.45 23.60
N LEU A 190 1.37 4.93 24.53
CA LEU A 190 0.92 4.08 25.64
C LEU A 190 -0.19 4.69 26.54
N PRO A 191 -0.20 5.98 26.88
CA PRO A 191 -1.22 6.60 27.73
C PRO A 191 -2.56 6.81 27.02
N ARG A 192 -2.63 6.61 25.69
CA ARG A 192 -3.82 6.89 24.89
C ARG A 192 -4.79 5.70 24.80
N ARG A 193 -4.70 4.78 25.76
CA ARG A 193 -5.62 3.67 25.99
C ARG A 193 -6.53 3.97 27.18
#